data_AF-A0A0B3BTC8-F1
#
_entry.id   AF-A0A0B3BTC8-F1
#
_cell.length_a   1.000
_cell.length_b   1.000
_cell.length_c   1.000
_cell.angle_alpha   90.00
_cell.angle_beta   90.00
_cell.angle_gamma   90.00
#
_symmetry.space_group_name_H-M   'P 1'
#
loop_
_entity.id
_entity.type
_entity.pdbx_description
1 polymer ?
#
loop_
_entity_poly.entity_id
_entity_poly.type
_entity_poly.pdbx_seq_one_letter_code
_entity_poly.pdbx_strand_id
1 'polypeptide(L)'
;MGNVRDIRTKLIPIQLDKERHLKFDLNAFAELEEIYRDINIAFEAMQKGSIKAIRAMLWAGLVHEDKTLTLEKVGEMVHLGNINEVMNAITQAISEAMPKVDEDEKNS
;
A
#
# COMPACT_ATOMS: atom_id res chain seq x y z
N MET A 1 15.42 -14.40 25.40
CA MET A 1 15.45 -13.64 24.13
C MET A 1 14.13 -13.89 23.41
N GLY A 2 13.23 -12.91 23.39
CA GLY A 2 11.97 -13.03 22.67
C GLY A 2 12.23 -13.07 21.17
N ASN A 3 11.69 -14.09 20.50
CA ASN A 3 11.77 -14.25 19.05
C ASN A 3 11.23 -13.00 18.36
N VAL A 4 12.12 -12.16 17.84
CA VAL A 4 11.81 -11.11 16.88
C VAL A 4 11.41 -11.84 15.60
N ARG A 5 10.16 -12.32 15.55
CA ARG A 5 9.57 -12.84 14.32
C ARG A 5 9.73 -11.74 13.30
N ASP A 6 10.43 -12.07 12.22
CA ASP A 6 10.65 -11.23 11.04
C ASP A 6 9.38 -10.48 10.65
N ILE A 7 9.20 -9.25 11.14
CA ILE A 7 8.22 -8.29 10.62
C ILE A 7 8.81 -7.71 9.33
N ARG A 8 9.28 -8.59 8.43
CA ARG A 8 9.71 -8.18 7.10
C ARG A 8 8.44 -7.94 6.31
N THR A 9 7.98 -6.69 6.27
CA THR A 9 6.97 -6.25 5.30
C THR A 9 7.38 -6.79 3.92
N LYS A 10 6.57 -7.67 3.34
CA LYS A 10 6.90 -8.24 2.03
C LYS A 10 6.78 -7.18 0.95
N LEU A 11 7.74 -7.22 0.03
CA LEU A 11 7.75 -6.40 -1.18
C LEU A 11 6.83 -7.05 -2.22
N ILE A 12 5.84 -6.31 -2.70
CA ILE A 12 4.94 -6.75 -3.78
C ILE A 12 5.40 -6.12 -5.09
N PRO A 13 5.88 -6.91 -6.08
CA PRO A 13 6.29 -6.36 -7.36
C PRO A 13 5.08 -5.86 -8.16
N ILE A 14 5.27 -4.76 -8.89
CA ILE A 14 4.29 -4.19 -9.82
C ILE A 14 5.02 -3.59 -11.03
N GLN A 15 4.45 -3.77 -12.22
CA GLN A 15 4.96 -3.15 -13.43
C GLN A 15 4.29 -1.79 -13.65
N LEU A 16 5.07 -0.72 -13.58
CA LEU A 16 4.63 0.65 -13.82
C LEU A 16 5.47 1.27 -14.96
N ASP A 17 6.14 2.39 -14.70
CA ASP A 17 7.21 2.93 -15.57
C ASP A 17 8.41 1.97 -15.66
N LYS A 18 8.69 1.28 -14.56
CA LYS A 18 9.65 0.19 -14.43
C LYS A 18 9.10 -0.85 -13.47
N GLU A 19 9.82 -1.95 -13.31
CA GLU A 19 9.55 -2.86 -12.20
C GLU A 19 9.80 -2.11 -10.88
N ARG A 20 8.76 -2.04 -10.05
CA ARG A 20 8.78 -1.39 -8.74
C ARG A 20 8.22 -2.32 -7.67
N HIS A 21 8.50 -2.00 -6.41
CA HIS A 21 8.07 -2.81 -5.28
C HIS A 21 7.21 -1.98 -4.32
N LEU A 22 5.99 -2.45 -4.06
CA LEU A 22 5.14 -1.89 -3.02
C LEU A 22 5.54 -2.42 -1.66
N LYS A 23 5.68 -1.50 -0.70
CA LYS A 23 5.94 -1.79 0.70
C LYS A 23 5.14 -0.82 1.57
N PHE A 24 4.30 -1.36 2.45
CA PHE A 24 3.59 -0.56 3.46
C PHE A 24 4.22 -0.78 4.83
N ASP A 25 5.19 0.07 5.17
CA ASP A 25 5.75 0.14 6.52
C ASP A 25 5.20 1.35 7.29
N LEU A 26 5.72 1.60 8.50
CA LEU A 26 5.28 2.72 9.33
C LEU A 26 5.41 4.08 8.63
N ASN A 27 6.39 4.27 7.74
CA ASN A 27 6.51 5.53 7.01
C ASN A 27 5.38 5.64 5.99
N ALA A 28 5.09 4.59 5.23
CA ALA A 28 3.97 4.60 4.29
C ALA A 28 2.64 4.94 4.99
N PHE A 29 2.40 4.38 6.18
CA PHE A 29 1.21 4.69 6.97
C PHE A 29 1.22 6.12 7.52
N ALA A 30 2.36 6.64 7.96
CA ALA A 30 2.49 8.02 8.42
C ALA A 30 2.21 9.03 7.28
N GLU A 31 2.77 8.80 6.08
CA GLU A 31 2.52 9.63 4.90
C GLU A 31 1.02 9.65 4.52
N LEU A 32 0.33 8.52 4.66
CA LEU A 32 -1.12 8.44 4.45
C LEU A 32 -1.90 9.18 5.52
N GLU A 33 -1.49 9.08 6.78
CA GLU A 33 -2.09 9.81 7.90
C GLU A 33 -1.89 11.33 7.73
N GLU A 34 -0.75 11.80 7.24
CA GLU A 34 -0.56 13.22 6.94
C GLU A 34 -1.54 13.74 5.87
N ILE A 35 -1.82 12.93 4.85
CA ILE A 35 -2.75 13.30 3.76
C ILE A 35 -4.21 13.23 4.22
N TYR A 36 -4.59 12.18 4.95
CA TYR A 36 -6.00 11.85 5.25
C TYR A 36 -6.43 12.12 6.69
N ARG A 37 -5.50 12.43 7.58
CA ARG A 37 -5.64 12.48 9.05
C ARG A 37 -5.96 11.14 9.72
N ASP A 38 -6.50 10.19 8.97
CA ASP A 38 -6.84 8.85 9.39
C ASP A 38 -6.66 7.90 8.21
N ILE A 39 -5.91 6.82 8.43
CA ILE A 39 -5.61 5.81 7.42
C ILE A 39 -6.90 5.08 6.98
N ASN A 40 -7.89 4.93 7.86
CA ASN A 40 -9.19 4.33 7.53
C ASN A 40 -9.92 5.14 6.45
N ILE A 41 -9.81 6.48 6.49
CA ILE A 41 -10.39 7.36 5.46
C ILE A 41 -9.71 7.12 4.11
N ALA A 42 -8.39 6.91 4.10
CA ALA A 42 -7.66 6.59 2.88
C ALA A 42 -8.15 5.26 2.27
N PHE A 43 -8.31 4.23 3.11
CA PHE A 43 -8.84 2.92 2.69
C PHE A 43 -10.27 2.99 2.15
N GLU A 44 -11.18 3.62 2.89
CA GLU A 44 -12.56 3.78 2.44
C GLU A 44 -12.66 4.56 1.13
N ALA A 45 -11.89 5.64 0.99
CA ALA A 45 -11.88 6.43 -0.22
C ALA A 45 -11.38 5.60 -1.42
N MET A 46 -10.35 4.78 -1.22
CA MET A 46 -9.87 3.85 -2.25
C MET A 46 -10.93 2.82 -2.64
N GLN A 47 -11.60 2.20 -1.66
CA GLN A 47 -12.68 1.23 -1.91
C GLN A 47 -13.88 1.85 -2.64
N LYS A 48 -14.16 3.13 -2.39
CA LYS A 48 -15.18 3.91 -3.12
C LYS A 48 -14.73 4.32 -4.54
N GLY A 49 -13.54 3.91 -4.98
CA GLY A 49 -12.99 4.19 -6.30
C GLY A 49 -12.38 5.60 -6.44
N SER A 50 -12.01 6.24 -5.34
CA SER A 50 -11.36 7.57 -5.40
C SER A 50 -9.98 7.47 -6.06
N ILE A 51 -9.85 8.07 -7.25
CA ILE A 51 -8.57 8.13 -7.99
C ILE A 51 -7.49 8.82 -7.13
N LYS A 52 -7.85 9.84 -6.35
CA LYS A 52 -6.91 10.52 -5.45
C LYS A 52 -6.39 9.57 -4.36
N ALA A 53 -7.26 8.71 -3.84
CA ALA A 53 -6.88 7.72 -2.84
C ALA A 53 -6.00 6.63 -3.44
N ILE A 54 -6.37 6.06 -4.59
CA ILE A 54 -5.54 5.07 -5.29
C ILE A 54 -4.13 5.63 -5.54
N ARG A 55 -4.04 6.88 -6.01
CA ARG A 55 -2.77 7.57 -6.25
C ARG A 55 -1.96 7.80 -4.97
N ALA A 56 -2.60 8.22 -3.88
CA ALA A 56 -1.93 8.44 -2.60
C ALA A 56 -1.42 7.13 -1.99
N MET A 57 -2.23 6.07 -2.06
CA MET A 57 -1.88 4.73 -1.60
C MET A 57 -0.71 4.16 -2.39
N LEU A 58 -0.75 4.29 -3.72
CA LEU A 58 0.36 3.85 -4.57
C LEU A 58 1.66 4.60 -4.24
N TRP A 59 1.59 5.92 -4.09
CA TRP A 59 2.74 6.75 -3.77
C TRP A 59 3.36 6.39 -2.41
N ALA A 60 2.52 6.24 -1.37
CA ALA A 60 2.97 5.82 -0.04
C ALA A 60 3.66 4.45 -0.10
N GLY A 61 3.15 3.52 -0.91
CA GLY A 61 3.75 2.21 -1.13
C GLY A 61 5.08 2.22 -1.90
N LEU A 62 5.44 3.31 -2.58
CA LEU A 62 6.63 3.43 -3.43
C LEU A 62 7.72 4.35 -2.87
N VAL A 63 7.38 5.26 -1.94
CA VAL A 63 8.32 6.27 -1.42
C VAL A 63 9.54 5.66 -0.71
N HIS A 64 9.43 4.43 -0.20
CA HIS A 64 10.55 3.68 0.37
C HIS A 64 11.63 3.34 -0.67
N GLU A 65 11.23 3.10 -1.92
CA GLU A 65 12.13 2.76 -3.03
C GLU A 65 12.71 4.03 -3.68
N ASP A 66 11.91 5.09 -3.76
CA ASP A 66 12.30 6.36 -4.36
C ASP A 66 11.64 7.54 -3.64
N LYS A 67 12.41 8.18 -2.76
CA LYS A 67 11.98 9.36 -1.97
C LYS A 67 11.74 10.62 -2.82
N THR A 68 12.07 10.61 -4.11
CA THR A 68 11.86 11.74 -5.01
C THR A 68 10.53 11.67 -5.77
N LEU A 69 9.77 10.59 -5.56
CA LEU A 69 8.44 10.43 -6.12
C LEU A 69 7.47 11.44 -5.51
N THR A 70 6.65 12.01 -6.39
CA THR A 70 5.53 12.87 -6.01
C THR A 70 4.23 12.18 -6.37
N LEU A 71 3.13 12.61 -5.76
CA LEU A 71 1.79 12.14 -6.13
C LEU A 71 1.52 12.31 -7.63
N GLU A 72 2.00 13.40 -8.23
CA GLU A 72 1.85 13.67 -9.67
C GLU A 72 2.57 12.65 -10.52
N LYS A 73 3.87 12.41 -10.28
CA LYS A 73 4.66 11.40 -10.99
C LYS A 73 4.06 10.00 -10.89
N VAL A 74 3.55 9.64 -9.71
CA VAL A 74 2.87 8.36 -9.51
C VAL A 74 1.55 8.31 -10.28
N GLY A 75 0.84 9.42 -10.36
CA GLY A 75 -0.36 9.55 -11.21
C GLY A 75 -0.08 9.32 -12.69
N GLU A 76 1.08 9.76 -13.20
CA GLU A 76 1.49 9.54 -14.60
C GLU A 76 1.76 8.06 -14.92
N MET A 77 2.09 7.25 -13.92
CA MET A 77 2.33 5.80 -14.06
C MET A 77 1.03 4.99 -14.12
N VAL A 78 -0.10 5.57 -13.72
CA VAL A 78 -1.40 4.89 -13.64
C VAL A 78 -2.31 5.37 -14.77
N HIS A 79 -2.86 4.42 -15.50
CA HIS A 79 -3.85 4.64 -16.55
C HIS A 79 -5.10 3.77 -16.29
N LEU A 80 -6.20 4.08 -16.97
CA LEU A 80 -7.47 3.36 -16.78
C LEU A 80 -7.35 1.85 -17.06
N GLY A 81 -6.40 1.46 -17.92
CA GLY A 81 -6.11 0.06 -18.24
C GLY A 81 -5.39 -0.74 -17.15
N ASN A 82 -4.58 -0.12 -16.28
CA ASN A 82 -3.82 -0.82 -15.23
C ASN A 82 -4.35 -0.53 -13.81
N ILE A 83 -5.39 0.29 -13.66
CA ILE A 83 -5.91 0.70 -12.35
C ILE A 83 -6.35 -0.48 -11.48
N ASN A 84 -6.92 -1.53 -12.08
CA ASN A 84 -7.33 -2.74 -11.34
C ASN A 84 -6.12 -3.52 -10.82
N GLU A 85 -5.05 -3.61 -11.61
CA GLU A 85 -3.79 -4.25 -11.20
C GLU A 85 -3.14 -3.48 -10.05
N VAL A 86 -3.11 -2.14 -10.17
CA VAL A 86 -2.62 -1.24 -9.13
C VAL A 86 -3.41 -1.43 -7.82
N MET A 87 -4.74 -1.44 -7.87
CA MET A 87 -5.58 -1.64 -6.68
C MET A 87 -5.35 -3.00 -6.03
N ASN A 88 -5.20 -4.06 -6.83
CA ASN A 88 -4.91 -5.40 -6.33
C ASN A 88 -3.54 -5.46 -5.64
N ALA A 89 -2.50 -4.90 -6.27
CA ALA A 89 -1.16 -4.86 -5.72
C ALA A 89 -1.09 -4.06 -4.41
N ILE A 90 -1.78 -2.92 -4.33
CA ILE A 90 -1.92 -2.12 -3.10
C ILE A 90 -2.59 -2.95 -2.00
N THR A 91 -3.73 -3.59 -2.30
CA THR A 91 -4.48 -4.41 -1.34
C THR A 91 -3.63 -5.57 -0.82
N GLN A 92 -2.93 -6.26 -1.71
CA GLN A 92 -2.02 -7.35 -1.35
C GLN A 92 -0.88 -6.87 -0.46
N ALA A 93 -0.25 -5.74 -0.80
CA ALA A 93 0.87 -5.19 -0.03
C ALA A 93 0.45 -4.78 1.39
N ILE A 94 -0.76 -4.24 1.56
CA ILE A 94 -1.33 -3.93 2.87
C ILE A 94 -1.68 -5.18 3.65
N SER A 95 -2.28 -6.18 3.01
CA SER A 95 -2.60 -7.46 3.66
C SER A 95 -1.37 -8.20 4.17
N GLU A 96 -0.23 -8.06 3.48
CA GLU A 96 1.05 -8.63 3.93
C GLU A 96 1.77 -7.75 4.97
N ALA A 97 1.45 -6.46 5.02
CA ALA A 97 1.99 -5.53 6.02
C ALA A 97 1.28 -5.63 7.37
N MET A 98 -0.02 -5.92 7.36
CA MET A 98 -0.80 -6.16 8.57
C MET A 98 -0.51 -7.56 9.12
N PRO A 99 -0.45 -7.73 10.45
CA PRO A 99 -0.38 -9.06 11.04
C PRO A 99 -1.58 -9.86 10.54
N LYS A 100 -1.33 -11.07 10.01
CA LYS A 100 -2.42 -11.99 9.72
C LYS A 100 -3.18 -12.20 11.02
N VAL A 101 -4.46 -11.86 11.01
CA VAL A 101 -5.36 -12.31 12.07
C VAL A 101 -5.40 -13.82 11.87
N ASP A 102 -4.73 -14.57 12.74
CA ASP A 102 -4.85 -16.02 12.75
C ASP A 102 -6.33 -16.33 13.02
N GLU A 103 -7.09 -16.74 11.98
CA GLU A 103 -8.44 -17.32 12.14
C GLU A 103 -8.33 -18.75 12.69
N ASP A 104 -7.50 -18.97 13.69
CA ASP A 104 -7.42 -20.22 14.46
C ASP A 104 -8.16 -20.02 15.79
N GLU A 105 -9.49 -20.19 15.77
CA GLU A 105 -10.35 -20.77 16.83
C GLU A 105 -11.84 -20.37 16.64
N LYS A 106 -12.49 -20.98 15.64
CA LYS A 106 -13.93 -21.30 15.76
C LYS A 106 -14.16 -22.74 15.32
N ASN A 107 -13.65 -23.66 16.13
CA ASN A 107 -14.20 -25.01 16.18
C ASN A 107 -14.13 -25.54 17.62
N SER A 108 -15.15 -25.20 18.40
CA SER A 108 -15.54 -25.91 19.63
C SER A 108 -17.03 -25.66 19.89
#